data_AF-F2B190-F1
#
_entry.id   AF-F2B190-F1
#
_cell.length_a   1.000
_cell.length_b   1.000
_cell.length_c   1.000
_cell.angle_alpha   90.00
_cell.angle_beta   90.00
_cell.angle_gamma   90.00
#
_symmetry.space_group_name_H-M   'P 1'
#
loop_
_entity.id
_entity.type
_entity.pdbx_description
1 polymer ?
#
loop_
_entity_poly.entity_id
_entity_poly.type
_entity_poly.pdbx_seq_one_letter_code
_entity_poly.pdbx_strand_id
1 'polypeptide(L)'
;MSGRPSIIDPALTRLTGVLLKTAFRQLFRHLKSPSGAFVGLLVLGTVGMGLMPMIVATYTGSLDQIQMYSTVTSTIPLMMLVIVAMAIYFDIGQQITELRPPELQFVLAGPFTNHQILSYRLMTLALTWVVSSSLMAIFALPSAGSYLSAVLAIYTGGMTVTALTTLHAFSKPLLASWVRTLIASALLGAVALLLISSLPLGMSDNGFSWQTWLLSCQSSPIGSIMTLPFVPFAKLMQSPIGLSMLGWLSLCVAILVIAFALCYSLNVGFAELAVEGVSRRQVRIQRMRSGQFGRIKRRSIVPRGSCLIFLGGVGLDRWRGTKSPLPFDAMERCWLDCGASRWQAVWG
;
A
#
# COMPACT_ATOMS: atom_id res chain seq x y z
N MET A 1 -36.27 4.01 -23.77
CA MET A 1 -34.99 4.74 -23.79
C MET A 1 -33.99 3.98 -22.94
N SER A 2 -33.17 3.13 -23.57
CA SER A 2 -32.07 2.43 -22.93
C SER A 2 -30.95 3.43 -22.67
N GLY A 3 -31.05 4.17 -21.57
CA GLY A 3 -29.96 5.00 -21.08
C GLY A 3 -28.78 4.07 -20.83
N ARG A 4 -27.74 4.14 -21.67
CA ARG A 4 -26.48 3.44 -21.40
C ARG A 4 -26.05 3.90 -20.01
N PRO A 5 -25.95 3.02 -19.01
CA PRO A 5 -25.45 3.41 -17.71
C PRO A 5 -24.06 4.01 -17.96
N SER A 6 -23.92 5.32 -17.72
CA SER A 6 -22.63 5.95 -17.78
C SER A 6 -21.76 5.22 -16.77
N ILE A 7 -20.63 4.66 -17.23
CA ILE A 7 -19.73 3.80 -16.45
C ILE A 7 -19.34 4.46 -15.12
N ILE A 8 -19.35 5.79 -15.07
CA ILE A 8 -19.15 6.58 -13.87
C ILE A 8 -20.37 7.47 -13.68
N ASP A 9 -21.01 7.39 -12.51
CA ASP A 9 -22.09 8.28 -12.13
C ASP A 9 -21.54 9.72 -12.04
N PRO A 10 -22.17 10.71 -12.70
CA PRO A 10 -21.75 12.11 -12.62
C PRO A 10 -21.66 12.63 -11.18
N ALA A 11 -22.44 12.08 -10.24
CA ALA A 11 -22.35 12.44 -8.82
C ALA A 11 -20.95 12.14 -8.23
N LEU A 12 -20.34 11.00 -8.58
CA LEU A 12 -19.00 10.63 -8.10
C LEU A 12 -17.90 11.52 -8.68
N THR A 13 -18.03 11.94 -9.94
CA THR A 13 -17.07 12.90 -10.54
C THR A 13 -17.15 14.27 -9.88
N ARG A 14 -18.36 14.73 -9.53
CA ARG A 14 -18.53 15.98 -8.77
C ARG A 14 -17.96 15.85 -7.36
N LEU A 15 -18.19 14.73 -6.69
CA LEU A 15 -17.64 14.45 -5.36
C LEU A 15 -16.10 14.48 -5.37
N THR A 16 -15.47 13.81 -6.32
CA THR A 16 -14.00 13.82 -6.46
C THR A 16 -13.46 15.22 -6.71
N GLY A 17 -14.12 16.01 -7.56
CA GLY A 17 -13.76 17.41 -7.77
C GLY A 17 -13.83 18.25 -6.49
N VAL A 18 -14.90 18.10 -5.70
CA VAL A 18 -15.07 18.80 -4.42
C VAL A 18 -14.01 18.36 -3.39
N LEU A 19 -13.71 17.07 -3.32
CA LEU A 19 -12.69 16.53 -2.42
C LEU A 19 -11.29 16.98 -2.80
N LEU A 20 -10.97 16.98 -4.10
CA LEU A 20 -9.69 17.49 -4.61
C LEU A 20 -9.53 18.98 -4.28
N LYS A 21 -10.57 19.78 -4.54
CA LYS A 21 -10.58 21.21 -4.18
C LYS A 21 -10.43 21.43 -2.68
N THR A 22 -11.07 20.59 -1.86
CA THR A 22 -10.97 20.67 -0.39
C THR A 22 -9.59 20.27 0.09
N ALA A 23 -9.01 19.20 -0.46
CA ALA A 23 -7.66 18.74 -0.16
C ALA A 23 -6.63 19.82 -0.52
N PHE A 24 -6.79 20.45 -1.68
CA PHE A 24 -5.94 21.56 -2.10
C PHE A 24 -6.09 22.75 -1.14
N ARG A 25 -7.32 23.18 -0.84
CA ARG A 25 -7.56 24.26 0.14
C ARG A 25 -6.96 23.93 1.51
N GLN A 26 -7.03 22.68 1.93
CA GLN A 26 -6.45 22.22 3.19
C GLN A 26 -4.92 22.23 3.15
N LEU A 27 -4.30 21.80 2.05
CA LEU A 27 -2.85 21.90 1.84
C LEU A 27 -2.39 23.36 1.94
N PHE A 28 -3.08 24.27 1.26
CA PHE A 28 -2.80 25.71 1.34
C PHE A 28 -2.99 26.29 2.74
N ARG A 29 -4.01 25.82 3.48
CA ARG A 29 -4.20 26.21 4.88
C ARG A 29 -3.08 25.69 5.79
N HIS A 30 -2.61 24.46 5.58
CA HIS A 30 -1.47 23.92 6.32
C HIS A 30 -0.20 24.72 6.01
N LEU A 31 0.06 25.07 4.76
CA LEU A 31 1.20 25.91 4.38
C LEU A 31 1.15 27.32 4.99
N LYS A 32 -0.04 27.85 5.27
CA LYS A 32 -0.22 29.15 5.96
C LYS A 32 0.00 29.09 7.48
N SER A 33 -0.07 27.90 8.10
CA SER A 33 0.23 27.74 9.52
C SER A 33 1.75 27.82 9.74
N PRO A 34 2.26 28.47 10.81
CA PRO A 34 3.70 28.56 11.06
C PRO A 34 4.36 27.18 11.16
N SER A 35 3.65 26.20 11.74
CA SER A 35 4.12 24.82 11.79
C SER A 35 4.21 24.17 10.41
N GLY A 36 3.23 24.41 9.53
CA GLY A 36 3.26 23.85 8.18
C GLY A 36 4.22 24.57 7.24
N ALA A 37 4.50 25.86 7.47
CA ALA A 37 5.56 26.58 6.78
C ALA A 37 6.94 25.97 7.10
N PHE A 38 7.20 25.64 8.36
CA PHE A 38 8.43 24.94 8.76
C PHE A 38 8.56 23.57 8.08
N VAL A 39 7.49 22.76 8.08
CA VAL A 39 7.47 21.47 7.37
C VAL A 39 7.66 21.67 5.87
N GLY A 40 7.02 22.67 5.27
CA GLY A 40 7.16 22.99 3.86
C GLY A 40 8.59 23.40 3.49
N LEU A 41 9.24 24.21 4.33
CA LEU A 41 10.64 24.60 4.17
C LEU A 41 11.57 23.39 4.31
N LEU A 42 11.31 22.51 5.27
CA LEU A 42 12.08 21.27 5.44
C LEU A 42 11.96 20.37 4.20
N VAL A 43 10.74 20.17 3.67
CA VAL A 43 10.51 19.39 2.44
C VAL A 43 11.18 20.06 1.24
N LEU A 44 11.08 21.38 1.11
CA LEU A 44 11.73 22.12 0.02
C LEU A 44 13.26 22.03 0.14
N GLY A 45 13.80 22.07 1.37
CA GLY A 45 15.22 21.94 1.65
C GLY A 45 15.75 20.55 1.33
N THR A 46 15.05 19.48 1.71
CA THR A 46 15.45 18.11 1.35
C THR A 46 15.36 17.88 -0.15
N VAL A 47 14.34 18.43 -0.81
CA VAL A 47 14.20 18.42 -2.28
C VAL A 47 15.36 19.18 -2.93
N GLY A 48 15.64 20.40 -2.48
CA GLY A 48 16.72 21.23 -2.99
C GLY A 48 18.10 20.60 -2.81
N MET A 49 18.35 19.99 -1.64
CA MET A 49 19.58 19.25 -1.36
C MET A 49 19.74 18.03 -2.27
N GLY A 50 18.66 17.34 -2.62
CA GLY A 50 18.68 16.24 -3.59
C GLY A 50 18.94 16.70 -5.03
N LEU A 51 18.51 17.91 -5.40
CA LEU A 51 18.74 18.49 -6.73
C LEU A 51 20.11 19.16 -6.88
N MET A 52 20.72 19.62 -5.78
CA MET A 52 22.01 20.33 -5.81
C MET A 52 23.12 19.55 -6.54
N PRO A 53 23.37 18.25 -6.28
CA PRO A 53 24.40 17.51 -7.01
C PRO A 53 24.16 17.46 -8.52
N MET A 54 22.89 17.47 -8.95
CA MET A 54 22.54 17.47 -10.38
C MET A 54 22.89 18.79 -11.03
N ILE A 55 22.53 19.90 -10.37
CA ILE A 55 22.84 21.25 -10.84
C ILE A 55 24.37 21.42 -10.92
N VAL A 56 25.10 21.02 -9.88
CA VAL A 56 26.57 21.08 -9.87
C VAL A 56 27.17 20.24 -11.00
N ALA A 57 26.72 19.00 -11.19
CA ALA A 57 27.20 18.14 -12.27
C ALA A 57 26.96 18.73 -13.67
N THR A 58 25.83 19.43 -13.87
CA THR A 58 25.58 20.12 -15.15
C THR A 58 26.51 21.30 -15.41
N TYR A 59 26.97 22.00 -14.37
CA TYR A 59 27.91 23.13 -14.51
C TYR A 59 29.37 22.69 -14.62
N THR A 60 29.77 21.62 -13.95
CA THR A 60 31.18 21.18 -13.93
C THR A 60 31.62 20.49 -15.22
N GLY A 61 30.69 20.11 -16.10
CA GLY A 61 31.01 19.54 -17.42
C GLY A 61 31.81 18.23 -17.38
N SER A 62 31.88 17.56 -16.22
CA SER A 62 32.60 16.31 -16.01
C SER A 62 31.89 15.18 -16.74
N LEU A 63 32.27 14.95 -18.00
CA LEU A 63 31.79 13.85 -18.85
C LEU A 63 31.97 12.46 -18.20
N ASP A 64 32.99 12.26 -17.36
CA ASP A 64 33.17 11.00 -16.60
C ASP A 64 32.01 10.72 -15.64
N GLN A 65 31.30 11.74 -15.18
CA GLN A 65 30.16 11.58 -14.29
C GLN A 65 28.93 11.02 -15.04
N ILE A 66 28.90 11.11 -16.37
CA ILE A 66 27.82 10.57 -17.22
C ILE A 66 27.80 9.04 -17.22
N GLN A 67 28.96 8.38 -17.10
CA GLN A 67 29.02 6.92 -16.97
C GLN A 67 28.36 6.43 -15.68
N MET A 68 28.41 7.23 -14.60
CA MET A 68 27.74 6.91 -13.35
C MET A 68 26.21 6.84 -13.51
N TYR A 69 25.62 7.73 -14.32
CA TYR A 69 24.17 7.80 -14.52
C TYR A 69 23.62 6.64 -15.34
N SER A 70 24.38 6.12 -16.31
CA SER A 70 23.93 4.97 -17.10
C SER A 70 23.67 3.75 -16.19
N THR A 71 24.53 3.53 -15.19
CA THR A 71 24.37 2.44 -14.22
C THR A 71 23.16 2.63 -13.30
N VAL A 72 22.77 3.86 -12.94
CA VAL A 72 21.58 4.11 -12.12
C VAL A 72 20.33 3.67 -12.88
N THR A 73 20.25 3.94 -14.18
CA THR A 73 19.06 3.61 -14.98
C THR A 73 18.82 2.11 -15.12
N SER A 74 19.88 1.29 -15.11
CA SER A 74 19.73 -0.17 -15.14
C SER A 74 19.16 -0.72 -13.84
N THR A 75 19.34 -0.02 -12.70
CA THR A 75 18.86 -0.49 -11.39
C THR A 75 17.38 -0.25 -11.10
N ILE A 76 16.68 0.52 -11.94
CA ILE A 76 15.26 0.87 -11.74
C ILE A 76 14.35 -0.36 -11.59
N PRO A 77 14.44 -1.41 -12.44
CA PRO A 77 13.60 -2.60 -12.30
C PRO A 77 13.81 -3.31 -10.96
N LEU A 78 15.04 -3.33 -10.47
CA LEU A 78 15.39 -3.89 -9.17
C LEU A 78 14.81 -3.04 -8.04
N MET A 79 14.93 -1.72 -8.11
CA MET A 79 14.33 -0.80 -7.13
C MET A 79 12.80 -0.98 -7.06
N MET A 80 12.12 -1.09 -8.20
CA MET A 80 10.68 -1.36 -8.24
C MET A 80 10.33 -2.71 -7.61
N LEU A 81 11.09 -3.77 -7.93
CA LEU A 81 10.92 -5.09 -7.30
C LEU A 81 11.03 -5.01 -5.77
N VAL A 82 12.06 -4.34 -5.26
CA VAL A 82 12.28 -4.15 -3.82
C VAL A 82 11.14 -3.37 -3.19
N ILE A 83 10.68 -2.28 -3.83
CA ILE A 83 9.54 -1.50 -3.35
C ILE A 83 8.27 -2.34 -3.29
N VAL A 84 7.98 -3.16 -4.31
CA VAL A 84 6.82 -4.06 -4.32
C VAL A 84 6.93 -5.10 -3.22
N ALA A 85 8.09 -5.75 -3.07
CA ALA A 85 8.31 -6.76 -2.04
C ALA A 85 8.12 -6.17 -0.62
N MET A 86 8.69 -5.00 -0.37
CA MET A 86 8.50 -4.27 0.89
C MET A 86 7.05 -3.85 1.10
N ALA A 87 6.39 -3.32 0.08
CA ALA A 87 5.00 -2.87 0.20
C ALA A 87 4.02 -4.02 0.46
N ILE A 88 4.29 -5.20 -0.11
CA ILE A 88 3.57 -6.45 0.17
C ILE A 88 3.84 -6.91 1.61
N TYR A 89 5.11 -6.91 2.03
CA TYR A 89 5.50 -7.33 3.38
C TYR A 89 4.89 -6.46 4.48
N PHE A 90 4.89 -5.14 4.30
CA PHE A 90 4.30 -4.18 5.25
C PHE A 90 2.79 -4.01 5.11
N ASP A 91 2.14 -4.76 4.20
CA ASP A 91 0.70 -4.65 3.95
C ASP A 91 0.23 -3.22 3.64
N ILE A 92 1.07 -2.43 2.94
CA ILE A 92 0.75 -1.03 2.58
C ILE A 92 -0.56 -0.97 1.78
N GLY A 93 -0.83 -1.99 0.97
CA GLY A 93 -2.08 -2.12 0.20
C GLY A 93 -3.35 -2.02 1.06
N GLN A 94 -3.35 -2.52 2.31
CA GLN A 94 -4.52 -2.41 3.17
C GLN A 94 -4.82 -0.97 3.57
N GLN A 95 -3.78 -0.21 3.91
CA GLN A 95 -3.92 1.21 4.25
C GLN A 95 -4.43 2.02 3.06
N ILE A 96 -4.03 1.62 1.85
CA ILE A 96 -4.50 2.24 0.61
C ILE A 96 -5.99 1.94 0.36
N THR A 97 -6.44 0.72 0.67
CA THR A 97 -7.86 0.32 0.52
C THR A 97 -8.77 0.82 1.65
N GLU A 98 -8.24 1.20 2.81
CA GLU A 98 -9.06 1.75 3.90
C GLU A 98 -9.70 3.09 3.48
N LEU A 99 -11.03 3.11 3.42
CA LEU A 99 -11.81 4.32 3.19
C LEU A 99 -11.61 5.30 4.35
N ARG A 100 -11.52 6.60 4.03
CA ARG A 100 -11.49 7.62 5.09
C ARG A 100 -12.85 7.64 5.78
N PRO A 101 -12.92 7.90 7.10
CA PRO A 101 -14.19 7.98 7.83
C PRO A 101 -15.30 8.82 7.17
N PRO A 102 -15.03 10.02 6.59
CA PRO A 102 -16.08 10.76 5.89
C PRO A 102 -16.55 10.06 4.61
N GLU A 103 -15.68 9.35 3.90
CA GLU A 103 -16.03 8.63 2.67
C GLU A 103 -16.97 7.46 2.98
N LEU A 104 -16.78 6.81 4.13
CA LEU A 104 -17.60 5.68 4.54
C LEU A 104 -19.07 6.07 4.76
N GLN A 105 -19.34 7.23 5.37
CA GLN A 105 -20.71 7.70 5.58
C GLN A 105 -21.44 7.93 4.25
N PHE A 106 -20.74 8.44 3.23
CA PHE A 106 -21.31 8.61 1.89
C PHE A 106 -21.52 7.27 1.19
N VAL A 107 -20.56 6.34 1.30
CA VAL A 107 -20.66 5.02 0.67
C VAL A 107 -21.79 4.19 1.27
N LEU A 108 -22.01 4.25 2.59
CA LEU A 108 -23.10 3.52 3.26
C LEU A 108 -24.48 4.15 3.01
N ALA A 109 -24.56 5.46 2.76
CA ALA A 109 -25.83 6.15 2.56
C ALA A 109 -26.41 5.98 1.14
N GLY A 110 -25.59 5.56 0.17
CA GLY A 110 -26.00 5.42 -1.23
C GLY A 110 -25.99 3.96 -1.71
N PRO A 111 -26.90 3.57 -2.63
CA PRO A 111 -26.88 2.26 -3.25
C PRO A 111 -25.77 2.16 -4.31
N PHE A 112 -24.51 2.19 -3.88
CA PHE A 112 -23.35 2.10 -4.77
C PHE A 112 -22.90 0.66 -4.97
N THR A 113 -22.51 0.33 -6.20
CA THR A 113 -21.94 -0.99 -6.51
C THR A 113 -20.46 -1.06 -6.09
N ASN A 114 -19.97 -2.25 -5.75
CA ASN A 114 -18.55 -2.48 -5.39
C ASN A 114 -17.56 -1.93 -6.44
N HIS A 115 -17.92 -1.99 -7.72
CA HIS A 115 -17.10 -1.49 -8.82
C HIS A 115 -16.99 0.05 -8.83
N GLN A 116 -18.06 0.76 -8.46
CA GLN A 116 -18.06 2.22 -8.38
C GLN A 116 -17.18 2.71 -7.22
N ILE A 117 -17.23 2.02 -6.08
CA ILE A 117 -16.40 2.37 -4.92
C ILE A 117 -14.91 2.12 -5.23
N LEU A 118 -14.59 0.98 -5.84
CA LEU A 118 -13.22 0.65 -6.23
C LEU A 118 -12.68 1.63 -7.27
N SER A 119 -13.44 1.92 -8.33
CA SER A 119 -13.03 2.87 -9.38
C SER A 119 -12.81 4.28 -8.84
N TYR A 120 -13.70 4.76 -7.96
CA TYR A 120 -13.49 6.02 -7.24
C TYR A 120 -12.16 6.04 -6.50
N ARG A 121 -11.85 4.97 -5.76
CA ARG A 121 -10.62 4.91 -4.98
C ARG A 121 -9.39 4.88 -5.88
N LEU A 122 -9.39 4.04 -6.92
CA LEU A 122 -8.31 3.97 -7.89
C LEU A 122 -8.10 5.30 -8.61
N MET A 123 -9.17 6.02 -8.93
CA MET A 123 -9.09 7.35 -9.55
C MET A 123 -8.47 8.38 -8.61
N THR A 124 -8.87 8.41 -7.32
CA THR A 124 -8.25 9.32 -6.35
C THR A 124 -6.76 9.03 -6.14
N LEU A 125 -6.37 7.74 -6.13
CA LEU A 125 -4.97 7.34 -6.08
C LEU A 125 -4.21 7.75 -7.34
N ALA A 126 -4.81 7.55 -8.52
CA ALA A 126 -4.26 7.99 -9.78
C ALA A 126 -3.97 9.50 -9.76
N LEU A 127 -4.90 10.33 -9.29
CA LEU A 127 -4.69 11.77 -9.16
C LEU A 127 -3.53 12.11 -8.20
N THR A 128 -3.40 11.41 -7.07
CA THR A 128 -2.26 11.62 -6.17
C THR A 128 -0.92 11.25 -6.81
N TRP A 129 -0.91 10.19 -7.62
CA TRP A 129 0.29 9.77 -8.36
C TRP A 129 0.68 10.73 -9.49
N VAL A 130 -0.27 11.45 -10.10
CA VAL A 130 0.06 12.51 -11.07
C VAL A 130 0.93 13.58 -10.42
N VAL A 131 0.55 14.06 -9.23
CA VAL A 131 1.33 15.07 -8.51
C VAL A 131 2.67 14.50 -8.05
N SER A 132 2.66 13.31 -7.44
CA SER A 132 3.89 12.64 -6.97
C SER A 132 4.89 12.40 -8.09
N SER A 133 4.44 11.89 -9.24
CA SER A 133 5.29 11.62 -10.42
C SER A 133 5.86 12.90 -11.03
N SER A 134 5.09 13.99 -11.08
CA SER A 134 5.58 15.28 -11.58
C SER A 134 6.75 15.82 -10.77
N LEU A 135 6.73 15.64 -9.45
CA LEU A 135 7.81 16.04 -8.54
C LEU A 135 8.99 15.07 -8.61
N MET A 136 8.72 13.76 -8.59
CA MET A 136 9.76 12.73 -8.65
C MET A 136 10.52 12.74 -9.98
N ALA A 137 9.87 13.13 -11.08
CA ALA A 137 10.50 13.26 -12.39
C ALA A 137 11.62 14.31 -12.44
N ILE A 138 11.55 15.35 -11.59
CA ILE A 138 12.61 16.36 -11.49
C ILE A 138 13.90 15.70 -10.98
N PHE A 139 13.79 14.77 -10.03
CA PHE A 139 14.95 14.03 -9.53
C PHE A 139 15.45 12.95 -10.49
N ALA A 140 14.57 12.39 -11.31
CA ALA A 140 14.94 11.39 -12.30
C ALA A 140 15.58 11.99 -13.56
N LEU A 141 15.51 13.31 -13.74
CA LEU A 141 15.91 14.01 -14.96
C LEU A 141 17.34 13.72 -15.45
N PRO A 142 18.38 13.61 -14.59
CA PRO A 142 19.74 13.30 -15.05
C PRO A 142 19.87 11.95 -15.74
N SER A 143 18.97 11.04 -15.40
CA SER A 143 18.97 9.66 -15.86
C SER A 143 17.91 9.40 -16.95
N ALA A 144 16.98 10.34 -17.13
CA ALA A 144 15.85 10.19 -18.03
C ALA A 144 16.15 10.79 -19.40
N GLY A 145 15.62 10.18 -20.46
CA GLY A 145 15.76 10.71 -21.83
C GLY A 145 14.99 12.01 -22.04
N SER A 146 13.90 12.22 -21.29
CA SER A 146 13.12 13.46 -21.30
C SER A 146 12.32 13.62 -20.00
N TYR A 147 11.91 14.85 -19.66
CA TYR A 147 11.04 15.08 -18.50
C TYR A 147 9.69 14.36 -18.63
N LEU A 148 9.07 14.41 -19.82
CA LEU A 148 7.78 13.76 -20.06
C LEU A 148 7.87 12.23 -19.89
N SER A 149 8.93 11.61 -20.43
CA SER A 149 9.12 10.17 -20.30
C SER A 149 9.41 9.76 -18.85
N ALA A 150 10.12 10.58 -18.07
CA ALA A 150 10.27 10.39 -16.64
C ALA A 150 8.93 10.45 -15.88
N VAL A 151 8.12 11.48 -16.13
CA VAL A 151 6.80 11.63 -15.50
C VAL A 151 5.93 10.41 -15.81
N LEU A 152 5.85 10.01 -17.08
CA LEU A 152 5.04 8.87 -17.50
C LEU A 152 5.54 7.54 -16.95
N ALA A 153 6.86 7.31 -16.91
CA ALA A 153 7.46 6.11 -16.33
C ALA A 153 7.18 6.00 -14.83
N ILE A 154 7.41 7.08 -14.07
CA ILE A 154 7.15 7.10 -12.63
C ILE A 154 5.66 6.97 -12.33
N TYR A 155 4.80 7.65 -13.11
CA TYR A 155 3.35 7.55 -12.97
C TYR A 155 2.86 6.12 -13.21
N THR A 156 3.17 5.54 -14.37
CA THR A 156 2.72 4.18 -14.72
C THR A 156 3.35 3.12 -13.80
N GLY A 157 4.62 3.29 -13.44
CA GLY A 157 5.30 2.41 -12.49
C GLY A 157 4.69 2.47 -11.09
N GLY A 158 4.49 3.66 -10.53
CA GLY A 158 3.86 3.85 -9.22
C GLY A 158 2.42 3.35 -9.16
N MET A 159 1.64 3.56 -10.23
CA MET A 159 0.30 2.97 -10.35
C MET A 159 0.34 1.44 -10.45
N THR A 160 1.32 0.87 -11.12
CA THR A 160 1.49 -0.60 -11.20
C THR A 160 1.83 -1.19 -9.84
N VAL A 161 2.74 -0.57 -9.09
CA VAL A 161 3.05 -0.95 -7.70
C VAL A 161 1.79 -0.86 -6.82
N THR A 162 1.00 0.20 -6.97
CA THR A 162 -0.26 0.38 -6.24
C THR A 162 -1.29 -0.69 -6.63
N ALA A 163 -1.39 -1.05 -7.91
CA ALA A 163 -2.27 -2.11 -8.39
C ALA A 163 -1.85 -3.48 -7.83
N LEU A 164 -0.56 -3.82 -7.85
CA LEU A 164 -0.06 -5.09 -7.31
C LEU A 164 -0.27 -5.20 -5.79
N THR A 165 -0.03 -4.13 -5.05
CA THR A 165 -0.23 -4.10 -3.59
C THR A 165 -1.71 -4.17 -3.20
N THR A 166 -2.60 -3.53 -3.97
CA THR A 166 -4.06 -3.66 -3.78
C THR A 166 -4.56 -5.06 -4.17
N LEU A 167 -4.01 -5.66 -5.24
CA LEU A 167 -4.29 -7.05 -5.61
C LEU A 167 -3.91 -8.02 -4.48
N HIS A 168 -2.74 -7.82 -3.85
CA HIS A 168 -2.33 -8.58 -2.67
C HIS A 168 -3.27 -8.34 -1.48
N ALA A 169 -3.80 -7.13 -1.30
CA ALA A 169 -4.79 -6.85 -0.26
C ALA A 169 -6.12 -7.60 -0.50
N PHE A 170 -6.57 -7.72 -1.76
CA PHE A 170 -7.79 -8.47 -2.13
C PHE A 170 -7.62 -9.97 -2.11
N SER A 171 -6.39 -10.47 -2.14
CA SER A 171 -6.12 -11.90 -1.99
C SER A 171 -6.32 -12.39 -0.54
N LYS A 172 -6.35 -11.47 0.45
CA LYS A 172 -6.48 -11.80 1.88
C LYS A 172 -7.72 -12.62 2.28
N PRO A 173 -8.95 -12.34 1.80
CA PRO A 173 -10.10 -13.19 2.10
C PRO A 173 -10.07 -14.53 1.34
N LEU A 174 -9.39 -14.60 0.20
CA LEU A 174 -9.37 -15.79 -0.65
C LEU A 174 -8.31 -16.81 -0.22
N LEU A 175 -7.18 -16.34 0.30
CA LEU A 175 -6.08 -17.19 0.72
C LEU A 175 -6.05 -17.41 2.23
N ALA A 176 -5.75 -18.63 2.64
CA ALA A 176 -5.46 -18.94 4.03
C ALA A 176 -4.28 -18.09 4.54
N SER A 177 -4.34 -17.68 5.81
CA SER A 177 -3.36 -16.78 6.42
C SER A 177 -1.92 -17.28 6.31
N TRP A 178 -1.70 -18.59 6.41
CA TRP A 178 -0.39 -19.22 6.30
C TRP A 178 0.17 -19.18 4.86
N VAL A 179 -0.67 -19.35 3.84
CA VAL A 179 -0.25 -19.26 2.43
C VAL A 179 0.19 -17.84 2.10
N ARG A 180 -0.53 -16.84 2.61
CA ARG A 180 -0.14 -15.43 2.44
C ARG A 180 1.22 -15.15 3.07
N THR A 181 1.45 -15.60 4.31
CA THR A 181 2.75 -15.43 4.94
C THR A 181 3.86 -16.15 4.19
N LEU A 182 3.56 -17.30 3.58
CA LEU A 182 4.50 -18.05 2.75
C LEU A 182 4.82 -17.29 1.45
N ILE A 183 3.82 -16.75 0.75
CA ILE A 183 4.05 -15.95 -0.48
C ILE A 183 4.89 -14.71 -0.15
N ALA A 184 4.54 -13.98 0.91
CA ALA A 184 5.28 -12.78 1.32
C ALA A 184 6.71 -13.12 1.76
N SER A 185 6.90 -14.19 2.55
CA SER A 185 8.23 -14.61 3.00
C SER A 185 9.06 -15.22 1.87
N ALA A 186 8.44 -15.93 0.92
CA ALA A 186 9.11 -16.45 -0.27
C ALA A 186 9.54 -15.32 -1.21
N LEU A 187 8.70 -14.32 -1.43
CA LEU A 187 9.05 -13.15 -2.22
C LEU A 187 10.20 -12.36 -1.58
N LEU A 188 10.08 -12.05 -0.29
CA LEU A 188 11.14 -11.33 0.45
C LEU A 188 12.42 -12.16 0.54
N GLY A 189 12.29 -13.47 0.77
CA GLY A 189 13.40 -14.42 0.81
C GLY A 189 14.11 -14.53 -0.53
N ALA A 190 13.38 -14.56 -1.65
CA ALA A 190 13.96 -14.56 -2.99
C ALA A 190 14.71 -13.26 -3.28
N VAL A 191 14.15 -12.10 -2.91
CA VAL A 191 14.84 -10.81 -3.02
C VAL A 191 16.08 -10.76 -2.13
N ALA A 192 15.99 -11.21 -0.89
CA ALA A 192 17.13 -11.25 0.03
C ALA A 192 18.23 -12.21 -0.45
N LEU A 193 17.86 -13.40 -0.92
CA LEU A 193 18.78 -14.37 -1.50
C LEU A 193 19.51 -13.77 -2.71
N LEU A 194 18.78 -13.11 -3.61
CA LEU A 194 19.35 -12.42 -4.76
C LEU A 194 20.37 -11.36 -4.33
N LEU A 195 20.01 -10.49 -3.37
CA LEU A 195 20.89 -9.44 -2.86
C LEU A 195 22.13 -9.99 -2.14
N ILE A 196 21.99 -11.09 -1.40
CA ILE A 196 23.11 -11.73 -0.68
C ILE A 196 24.03 -12.47 -1.65
N SER A 197 23.46 -13.21 -2.62
CA SER A 197 24.24 -13.99 -3.59
C SER A 197 25.11 -13.14 -4.51
N SER A 198 24.74 -11.88 -4.72
CA SER A 198 25.52 -10.93 -5.51
C SER A 198 26.58 -10.17 -4.71
N LEU A 199 26.59 -10.22 -3.37
CA LEU A 199 27.56 -9.50 -2.53
C LEU A 199 29.03 -9.73 -2.94
N PRO A 200 29.48 -10.97 -3.24
CA PRO A 200 30.86 -11.21 -3.64
C PRO A 200 31.23 -10.50 -4.95
N LEU A 201 30.26 -10.30 -5.85
CA LEU A 201 30.46 -9.63 -7.14
C LEU A 201 30.59 -8.11 -7.00
N GLY A 202 30.16 -7.55 -5.86
CA GLY A 202 30.33 -6.14 -5.53
C GLY A 202 31.69 -5.81 -4.91
N MET A 203 32.43 -6.82 -4.44
CA MET A 203 33.76 -6.64 -3.85
C MET A 203 34.81 -6.58 -4.96
N SER A 204 35.45 -5.42 -5.09
CA SER A 204 36.63 -5.22 -5.93
C SER A 204 37.88 -5.05 -5.07
N ASP A 205 39.07 -5.13 -5.66
CA ASP A 205 40.34 -4.87 -4.95
C ASP A 205 40.38 -3.46 -4.32
N ASN A 206 39.59 -2.52 -4.87
CA ASN A 206 39.47 -1.14 -4.38
C ASN A 206 38.32 -0.96 -3.36
N GLY A 207 37.73 -2.05 -2.88
CA GLY A 207 36.61 -2.04 -1.93
C GLY A 207 35.25 -2.34 -2.58
N PHE A 208 34.18 -2.08 -1.82
CA PHE A 208 32.81 -2.41 -2.21
C PHE A 208 32.21 -1.31 -3.10
N SER A 209 31.86 -1.67 -4.34
CA SER A 209 31.14 -0.77 -5.25
C SER A 209 29.66 -1.14 -5.31
N TRP A 210 28.81 -0.23 -4.84
CA TRP A 210 27.35 -0.40 -4.90
C TRP A 210 26.83 -0.58 -6.33
N GLN A 211 27.49 0.04 -7.32
CA GLN A 211 27.06 -0.03 -8.71
C GLN A 211 27.32 -1.40 -9.32
N THR A 212 28.52 -1.95 -9.13
CA THR A 212 28.86 -3.29 -9.63
C THR A 212 28.00 -4.36 -8.95
N TRP A 213 27.74 -4.19 -7.66
CA TRP A 213 26.83 -5.05 -6.91
C TRP A 213 25.41 -5.04 -7.49
N LEU A 214 24.81 -3.86 -7.71
CA LEU A 214 23.46 -3.74 -8.26
C LEU A 214 23.35 -4.23 -9.71
N LEU A 215 24.37 -3.98 -10.53
CA LEU A 215 24.46 -4.53 -11.89
C LEU A 215 24.56 -6.05 -11.87
N SER A 216 25.31 -6.61 -10.91
CA SER A 216 25.45 -8.05 -10.73
C SER A 216 24.16 -8.72 -10.27
N CYS A 217 23.37 -8.04 -9.43
CA CYS A 217 22.03 -8.49 -9.07
C CYS A 217 21.14 -8.67 -10.32
N GLN A 218 21.19 -7.70 -11.24
CA GLN A 218 20.37 -7.71 -12.45
C GLN A 218 20.86 -8.70 -13.51
N SER A 219 22.17 -8.87 -13.65
CA SER A 219 22.76 -9.83 -14.60
C SER A 219 22.55 -11.29 -14.20
N SER A 220 22.24 -11.55 -12.92
CA SER A 220 21.87 -12.89 -12.46
C SER A 220 20.60 -13.40 -13.17
N PRO A 221 20.50 -14.71 -13.49
CA PRO A 221 19.34 -15.26 -14.18
C PRO A 221 18.04 -15.09 -13.37
N ILE A 222 18.13 -15.26 -12.06
CA ILE A 222 17.01 -15.06 -11.13
C ILE A 222 16.59 -13.58 -11.13
N GLY A 223 17.56 -12.65 -11.06
CA GLY A 223 17.27 -11.23 -11.09
C GLY A 223 16.67 -10.76 -12.41
N SER A 224 17.16 -11.27 -13.54
CA SER A 224 16.58 -11.00 -14.85
C SER A 224 15.11 -11.43 -14.94
N ILE A 225 14.79 -12.65 -14.48
CA ILE A 225 13.41 -13.17 -14.49
C ILE A 225 12.51 -12.36 -13.55
N MET A 226 12.96 -12.09 -12.32
CA MET A 226 12.16 -11.35 -11.33
C MET A 226 11.93 -9.90 -11.72
N THR A 227 12.91 -9.26 -12.38
CA THR A 227 12.82 -7.85 -12.77
C THR A 227 12.17 -7.62 -14.14
N LEU A 228 11.99 -8.68 -14.94
CA LEU A 228 11.37 -8.65 -16.26
C LEU A 228 10.09 -7.79 -16.35
N PRO A 229 9.08 -7.94 -15.47
CA PRO A 229 7.86 -7.12 -15.56
C PRO A 229 8.10 -5.62 -15.32
N PHE A 230 9.24 -5.24 -14.73
CA PHE A 230 9.57 -3.85 -14.44
C PHE A 230 10.50 -3.20 -15.50
N VAL A 231 11.06 -3.99 -16.42
CA VAL A 231 11.94 -3.49 -17.50
C VAL A 231 11.27 -2.43 -18.38
N PRO A 232 9.99 -2.55 -18.79
CA PRO A 232 9.34 -1.55 -19.63
C PRO A 232 9.34 -0.15 -19.01
N PHE A 233 9.20 -0.03 -17.68
CA PHE A 233 9.20 1.28 -17.01
C PHE A 233 10.58 1.93 -17.06
N ALA A 234 11.66 1.15 -16.88
CA ALA A 234 13.02 1.66 -16.99
C ALA A 234 13.33 2.12 -18.43
N LYS A 235 12.90 1.35 -19.43
CA LYS A 235 13.06 1.71 -20.85
C LYS A 235 12.21 2.91 -21.25
N LEU A 236 11.01 3.05 -20.70
CA LEU A 236 10.18 4.24 -20.87
C LEU A 236 10.90 5.47 -20.31
N MET A 237 11.46 5.38 -19.10
CA MET A 237 12.17 6.49 -18.46
C MET A 237 13.39 6.96 -19.27
N GLN A 238 14.15 6.02 -19.86
CA GLN A 238 15.32 6.31 -20.69
C GLN A 238 14.97 6.80 -22.11
N SER A 239 13.74 6.58 -22.58
CA SER A 239 13.39 6.91 -23.95
C SER A 239 13.40 8.42 -24.18
N PRO A 240 14.02 8.91 -25.27
CA PRO A 240 13.79 10.26 -25.75
C PRO A 240 12.35 10.42 -26.26
N ILE A 241 11.92 11.66 -26.49
CA ILE A 241 10.61 11.98 -27.06
C ILE A 241 10.56 11.43 -28.50
N GLY A 242 9.63 10.50 -28.77
CA GLY A 242 9.48 9.88 -30.10
C GLY A 242 8.63 8.61 -30.09
N LEU A 243 8.69 7.85 -31.19
CA LEU A 243 7.96 6.59 -31.34
C LEU A 243 8.41 5.51 -30.34
N SER A 244 9.68 5.51 -29.95
CA SER A 244 10.20 4.61 -28.92
C SER A 244 9.48 4.81 -27.58
N MET A 245 9.23 6.07 -27.20
CA MET A 245 8.51 6.41 -25.97
C MET A 245 7.08 5.89 -26.03
N LEU A 246 6.40 6.07 -27.16
CA LEU A 246 5.03 5.57 -27.37
C LEU A 246 4.97 4.03 -27.25
N GLY A 247 5.95 3.33 -27.83
CA GLY A 247 6.06 1.88 -27.75
C GLY A 247 6.20 1.39 -26.30
N TRP A 248 7.16 1.93 -25.56
CA TRP A 248 7.34 1.56 -24.14
C TRP A 248 6.17 1.99 -23.25
N LEU A 249 5.56 3.14 -23.54
CA LEU A 249 4.36 3.61 -22.84
C LEU A 249 3.19 2.65 -23.04
N SER A 250 2.98 2.17 -24.27
CA SER A 250 1.92 1.21 -24.57
C SER A 250 2.09 -0.10 -23.79
N LEU A 251 3.33 -0.60 -23.66
CA LEU A 251 3.64 -1.78 -22.84
C LEU A 251 3.40 -1.52 -21.35
N CYS A 252 3.82 -0.37 -20.82
CA CYS A 252 3.57 0.00 -19.42
C CYS A 252 2.07 0.11 -19.14
N VAL A 253 1.30 0.72 -20.04
CA VAL A 253 -0.15 0.83 -19.95
C VAL A 253 -0.81 -0.55 -20.05
N ALA A 254 -0.33 -1.44 -20.92
CA ALA A 254 -0.85 -2.80 -21.02
C ALA A 254 -0.67 -3.58 -19.71
N ILE A 255 0.53 -3.53 -19.09
CA ILE A 255 0.79 -4.13 -17.77
C ILE A 255 -0.15 -3.55 -16.72
N LEU A 256 -0.33 -2.24 -16.71
CA LEU A 256 -1.20 -1.54 -15.77
C LEU A 256 -2.67 -1.95 -15.94
N VAL A 257 -3.16 -2.04 -17.19
CA VAL A 257 -4.52 -2.48 -17.51
C VAL A 257 -4.74 -3.93 -17.06
N ILE A 258 -3.78 -4.82 -17.28
CA ILE A 258 -3.85 -6.21 -16.80
C ILE A 258 -3.93 -6.23 -15.26
N ALA A 259 -3.07 -5.48 -14.57
CA ALA A 259 -3.09 -5.41 -13.11
C ALA A 259 -4.44 -4.90 -12.58
N PHE A 260 -5.01 -3.86 -13.20
CA PHE A 260 -6.34 -3.37 -12.82
C PHE A 260 -7.47 -4.34 -13.16
N ALA A 261 -7.43 -4.98 -14.32
CA ALA A 261 -8.41 -5.99 -14.70
C ALA A 261 -8.43 -7.13 -13.67
N LEU A 262 -7.25 -7.55 -13.20
CA LEU A 262 -7.13 -8.51 -12.10
C LEU A 262 -7.75 -7.97 -10.81
N CYS A 263 -7.46 -6.72 -10.41
CA CYS A 263 -8.10 -6.10 -9.24
C CYS A 263 -9.63 -6.07 -9.34
N TYR A 264 -10.18 -5.77 -10.52
CA TYR A 264 -11.63 -5.77 -10.75
C TYR A 264 -12.24 -7.18 -10.73
N SER A 265 -11.52 -8.19 -11.24
CA SER A 265 -11.98 -9.58 -11.25
C SER A 265 -12.02 -10.19 -9.84
N LEU A 266 -11.09 -9.81 -8.95
CA LEU A 266 -11.04 -10.29 -7.56
C LEU A 266 -11.93 -9.50 -6.59
N ASN A 267 -12.71 -8.53 -7.06
CA ASN A 267 -13.47 -7.57 -6.25
C ASN A 267 -14.71 -8.15 -5.52
N VAL A 268 -14.81 -9.47 -5.38
CA VAL A 268 -16.04 -10.16 -4.94
C VAL A 268 -16.41 -9.88 -3.46
N GLY A 269 -15.49 -9.35 -2.65
CA GLY A 269 -15.73 -9.07 -1.21
C GLY A 269 -15.30 -7.68 -0.74
N PHE A 270 -15.17 -6.70 -1.64
CA PHE A 270 -14.61 -5.40 -1.26
C PHE A 270 -15.44 -4.63 -0.23
N ALA A 271 -16.77 -4.65 -0.36
CA ALA A 271 -17.64 -3.99 0.61
C ALA A 271 -17.45 -4.58 2.03
N GLU A 272 -17.42 -5.90 2.15
CA GLU A 272 -17.21 -6.59 3.43
C GLU A 272 -15.84 -6.24 4.03
N LEU A 273 -14.77 -6.29 3.23
CA LEU A 273 -13.43 -5.90 3.66
C LEU A 273 -13.34 -4.44 4.08
N ALA A 274 -14.02 -3.54 3.37
CA ALA A 274 -14.05 -2.12 3.69
C ALA A 274 -14.76 -1.85 5.02
N VAL A 275 -15.89 -2.50 5.26
CA VAL A 275 -16.64 -2.41 6.53
C VAL A 275 -15.82 -2.99 7.69
N GLU A 276 -15.18 -4.13 7.48
CA GLU A 276 -14.34 -4.77 8.50
C GLU A 276 -13.11 -3.91 8.86
N GLY A 277 -12.46 -3.31 7.87
CA GLY A 277 -11.33 -2.40 8.10
C GLY A 277 -11.73 -1.20 8.98
N VAL A 278 -12.90 -0.64 8.74
CA VAL A 278 -13.37 0.54 9.47
C VAL A 278 -13.86 0.19 10.87
N SER A 279 -14.55 -0.93 11.06
CA SER A 279 -14.98 -1.36 12.40
C SER A 279 -13.77 -1.59 13.32
N ARG A 280 -12.72 -2.24 12.82
CA ARG A 280 -11.45 -2.44 13.55
C ARG A 280 -10.78 -1.12 13.91
N ARG A 281 -10.78 -0.15 12.99
CA ARG A 281 -10.19 1.17 13.21
C ARG A 281 -10.99 2.00 14.21
N GLN A 282 -12.32 1.96 14.14
CA GLN A 282 -13.20 2.63 15.10
C GLN A 282 -13.01 2.06 16.50
N VAL A 283 -12.97 0.73 16.65
CA VAL A 283 -12.67 0.08 17.93
C VAL A 283 -11.30 0.51 18.46
N ARG A 284 -10.28 0.63 17.58
CA ARG A 284 -8.96 1.13 17.97
C ARG A 284 -9.01 2.59 18.45
N ILE A 285 -9.75 3.46 17.77
CA ILE A 285 -9.92 4.87 18.16
C ILE A 285 -10.76 5.02 19.42
N GLN A 286 -11.77 4.16 19.62
CA GLN A 286 -12.56 4.15 20.85
C GLN A 286 -11.69 3.71 22.03
N ARG A 287 -10.84 2.68 21.86
CA ARG A 287 -9.83 2.29 22.85
C ARG A 287 -8.81 3.40 23.11
N MET A 288 -8.48 4.20 22.07
CA MET A 288 -7.65 5.39 22.22
C MET A 288 -8.28 6.44 23.12
N ARG A 289 -9.55 6.74 22.87
CA ARG A 289 -10.30 7.77 23.58
C ARG A 289 -10.68 7.35 25.00
N SER A 290 -10.94 6.06 25.22
CA SER A 290 -11.31 5.56 26.55
C SER A 290 -10.15 5.52 27.55
N GLY A 291 -8.94 5.96 27.16
CA GLY A 291 -7.75 5.90 28.03
C GLY A 291 -7.31 4.48 28.37
N GLN A 292 -7.95 3.45 27.79
CA GLN A 292 -7.71 2.05 28.09
C GLN A 292 -6.47 1.48 27.38
N PHE A 293 -5.58 2.35 26.91
CA PHE A 293 -4.32 1.95 26.30
C PHE A 293 -3.33 1.31 27.28
N GLY A 294 -3.46 1.58 28.58
CA GLY A 294 -2.59 1.04 29.61
C GLY A 294 -3.04 -0.30 30.21
N ARG A 295 -4.31 -0.70 30.04
CA ARG A 295 -4.77 -2.05 30.44
C ARG A 295 -4.43 -3.02 29.32
N ILE A 296 -3.14 -3.25 29.09
CA ILE A 296 -2.67 -4.51 28.52
C ILE A 296 -3.28 -5.56 29.44
N LYS A 297 -4.32 -6.25 28.95
CA LYS A 297 -4.90 -7.39 29.63
C LYS A 297 -3.69 -8.29 29.87
N ARG A 298 -3.15 -8.32 31.09
CA ARG A 298 -2.11 -9.27 31.49
C ARG A 298 -2.75 -10.58 31.09
N ARG A 299 -2.26 -11.14 29.98
CA ARG A 299 -2.70 -12.46 29.54
C ARG A 299 -2.21 -13.28 30.71
N SER A 300 -3.11 -13.57 31.65
CA SER A 300 -2.85 -14.60 32.63
C SER A 300 -2.61 -15.79 31.72
N ILE A 301 -1.34 -16.10 31.52
CA ILE A 301 -0.90 -17.39 31.07
C ILE A 301 -1.39 -18.24 32.24
N VAL A 302 -2.66 -18.64 32.17
CA VAL A 302 -3.12 -19.78 32.92
C VAL A 302 -2.20 -20.85 32.37
N PRO A 303 -1.22 -21.34 33.15
CA PRO A 303 -0.41 -22.43 32.68
C PRO A 303 -1.42 -23.48 32.21
N ARG A 304 -1.26 -23.95 30.98
CA ARG A 304 -1.88 -25.20 30.53
C ARG A 304 -1.25 -26.28 31.42
N GLY A 305 -1.71 -26.34 32.66
CA GLY A 305 -1.52 -27.44 33.57
C GLY A 305 -2.11 -28.62 32.84
N SER A 306 -1.22 -29.56 32.58
CA SER A 306 -1.46 -30.86 31.99
C SER A 306 -2.85 -31.36 32.30
N CYS A 307 -3.65 -31.53 31.25
CA CYS A 307 -4.86 -32.35 31.31
C CYS A 307 -4.40 -33.81 31.39
N LEU A 308 -3.90 -34.20 32.56
CA LEU A 308 -3.81 -35.56 33.05
C LEU A 308 -4.78 -35.67 34.21
N ILE A 309 -6.08 -35.55 33.90
CA ILE A 309 -7.17 -36.00 34.77
C ILE A 309 -8.11 -36.80 33.86
N PHE A 310 -7.59 -37.92 33.36
CA PHE A 310 -8.36 -38.95 32.66
C PHE A 310 -8.61 -40.19 33.54
N LEU A 311 -8.47 -40.09 34.86
CA LEU A 311 -8.87 -41.18 35.74
C LEU A 311 -9.53 -40.65 37.02
N GLY A 312 -10.76 -41.09 37.24
CA GLY A 312 -11.43 -41.06 38.54
C GLY A 312 -12.56 -40.05 38.61
N GLY A 313 -13.75 -40.44 38.14
CA GLY A 313 -14.96 -39.67 38.37
C GLY A 313 -15.29 -39.59 39.86
N VAL A 314 -15.43 -38.38 40.39
CA VAL A 314 -16.21 -38.07 41.60
C VAL A 314 -16.64 -36.61 41.54
N GLY A 315 -17.95 -36.36 41.62
CA GLY A 315 -18.50 -35.15 42.26
C GLY A 315 -19.17 -34.11 41.36
N LEU A 316 -20.46 -34.34 41.08
CA LEU A 316 -21.37 -33.42 40.40
C LEU A 316 -22.05 -32.39 41.35
N ASP A 317 -21.55 -32.22 42.58
CA ASP A 317 -22.36 -31.60 43.66
C ASP A 317 -21.91 -30.19 44.12
N ARG A 318 -20.93 -29.55 43.48
CA ARG A 318 -20.39 -28.25 44.01
C ARG A 318 -21.06 -26.97 43.50
N TRP A 319 -22.21 -27.07 42.81
CA TRP A 319 -22.94 -25.89 42.28
C TRP A 319 -24.15 -25.44 43.11
N ARG A 320 -24.42 -26.06 44.27
CA ARG A 320 -25.43 -25.57 45.23
C ARG A 320 -24.76 -25.03 46.49
N GLY A 321 -24.41 -23.74 46.52
CA GLY A 321 -23.91 -23.20 47.78
C GLY A 321 -23.33 -21.81 47.76
N THR A 322 -23.96 -20.82 47.12
CA THR A 322 -23.76 -19.41 47.47
C THR A 322 -25.08 -18.66 47.32
N LYS A 323 -25.88 -18.68 48.39
CA LYS A 323 -26.98 -17.73 48.60
C LYS A 323 -26.36 -16.39 48.99
N SER A 324 -26.15 -15.54 48.01
CA SER A 324 -26.10 -14.09 48.19
C SER A 324 -27.14 -13.51 47.24
N PRO A 325 -28.11 -12.71 47.71
CA PRO A 325 -29.07 -12.05 46.84
C PRO A 325 -28.31 -11.02 45.99
N LEU A 326 -27.95 -11.43 44.78
CA LEU A 326 -27.49 -10.51 43.75
C LEU A 326 -28.72 -9.80 43.16
N PRO A 327 -28.65 -8.48 42.95
CA PRO A 327 -29.75 -7.71 42.38
C PRO A 327 -30.06 -8.19 40.97
N PHE A 328 -31.34 -8.43 40.71
CA PHE A 328 -31.88 -8.95 39.44
C PHE A 328 -31.59 -8.01 38.23
N ASP A 329 -31.12 -6.79 38.46
CA ASP A 329 -30.81 -5.77 37.44
C ASP A 329 -29.53 -6.02 36.63
N ALA A 330 -28.68 -6.99 37.02
CA ALA A 330 -27.42 -7.26 36.33
C ALA A 330 -27.54 -8.34 35.23
N MET A 331 -28.61 -9.15 35.25
CA MET A 331 -28.77 -10.26 34.30
C MET A 331 -29.50 -9.83 33.02
N GLU A 332 -30.38 -8.83 33.11
CA GLU A 332 -31.06 -8.25 31.94
C GLU A 332 -30.12 -7.47 31.02
N ARG A 333 -29.08 -6.81 31.56
CA ARG A 333 -28.07 -6.13 30.73
C ARG A 333 -27.17 -7.10 29.96
N CYS A 334 -26.90 -8.28 30.50
CA CYS A 334 -26.08 -9.28 29.83
C CYS A 334 -26.85 -10.01 28.70
N TRP A 335 -28.18 -10.13 28.84
CA TRP A 335 -29.04 -10.69 27.81
C TRP A 335 -29.35 -9.69 26.69
N LEU A 336 -29.48 -8.39 26.99
CA LEU A 336 -29.63 -7.35 25.96
C LEU A 336 -28.34 -7.12 25.15
N ASP A 337 -27.16 -7.22 25.76
CA ASP A 337 -25.88 -7.10 25.03
C ASP A 337 -25.51 -8.38 24.23
N CYS A 338 -25.88 -9.58 24.70
CA CYS A 338 -25.69 -10.82 23.91
C CYS A 338 -26.80 -11.07 22.88
N GLY A 339 -28.01 -10.53 23.07
CA GLY A 339 -29.14 -10.70 22.16
C GLY A 339 -29.12 -9.73 20.97
N ALA A 340 -28.64 -8.50 21.15
CA ALA A 340 -28.56 -7.50 20.08
C ALA A 340 -27.45 -7.80 19.05
N SER A 341 -26.40 -8.53 19.46
CA SER A 341 -25.28 -8.87 18.58
C SER A 341 -25.53 -10.08 17.66
N ARG A 342 -26.65 -10.80 17.84
CA ARG A 342 -27.02 -11.95 16.99
C ARG A 342 -28.09 -11.64 15.94
N TRP A 343 -28.81 -10.53 16.06
CA TRP A 343 -29.87 -10.14 15.13
C TRP A 343 -29.45 -9.12 14.06
N GLN A 344 -28.28 -8.49 14.18
CA GLN A 344 -27.69 -7.68 13.08
C GLN A 344 -26.90 -8.52 12.06
N ALA A 345 -26.86 -9.85 12.19
CA ALA A 345 -26.14 -10.75 11.27
C ALA A 345 -27.04 -11.40 10.20
N VAL A 346 -28.30 -10.97 10.05
CA VAL A 346 -29.21 -11.56 9.03
C VAL A 346 -29.89 -10.51 8.15
N TRP A 347 -30.08 -9.25 8.60
CA TRP A 347 -30.56 -8.16 7.74
C TRP A 347 -29.91 -6.84 8.15
N GLY A 348 -29.06 -6.32 7.29
CA GLY A 348 -28.36 -5.05 7.43
C GLY A 348 -27.46 -4.82 6.23
#